data_AF-A0A2S9PPE3-F1
#
_entry.id   AF-A0A2S9PPE3-F1
#
_cell.length_a   1.000
_cell.length_b   1.000
_cell.length_c   1.000
_cell.angle_alpha   90.00
_cell.angle_beta   90.00
_cell.angle_gamma   90.00
#
_symmetry.space_group_name_H-M   'P 1'
#
loop_
_entity.id
_entity.type
_entity.pdbx_description
1 polymer ?
#
loop_
_entity_poly.entity_id
_entity_poly.type
_entity_poly.pdbx_seq_one_letter_code
_entity_poly.pdbx_strand_id
1 'polypeptide(L)'
;MSPLLPPVAPEVTAELVAALPPRLRRRLDAGTAKLAARPVVRDGETVRITLDDDTALELHAPGGTVTTADAIHCGCLLAPACLHRAAAEAVLRAAAAVL
;
A
#
# COMPACT_ATOMS: atom_id res chain seq x y z
N MET A 1 9.52 2.96 16.77
CA MET A 1 8.97 4.06 15.96
C MET A 1 8.43 3.43 14.68
N SER A 2 7.11 3.32 14.53
CA SER A 2 6.53 2.79 13.29
C SER A 2 6.76 3.81 12.17
N PRO A 3 7.35 3.41 11.03
CA PRO A 3 7.47 4.31 9.89
C PRO A 3 6.05 4.65 9.41
N LEU A 4 5.67 5.92 9.53
CA LEU A 4 4.37 6.40 9.09
C LEU A 4 4.28 6.28 7.56
N LEU A 5 3.40 5.40 7.08
CA LEU A 5 3.03 5.40 5.65
C LEU A 5 2.35 6.73 5.29
N PRO A 6 2.58 7.27 4.08
CA PRO A 6 1.88 8.46 3.63
C PRO A 6 0.41 8.14 3.34
N PRO A 7 -0.55 9.01 3.72
CA PRO A 7 -1.95 8.86 3.32
C PRO A 7 -2.13 8.62 1.84
N VAL A 8 -3.16 7.83 1.52
CA VAL A 8 -3.61 7.56 0.16
C VAL A 8 -4.99 8.16 0.00
N ALA A 9 -5.19 8.94 -1.06
CA ALA A 9 -6.47 9.56 -1.33
C ALA A 9 -7.57 8.49 -1.52
N PRO A 10 -8.77 8.66 -0.94
CA PRO A 10 -9.82 7.63 -0.98
C PRO A 10 -10.20 7.17 -2.39
N GLU A 11 -10.17 8.07 -3.37
CA GLU A 11 -10.42 7.80 -4.78
C GLU A 11 -9.39 6.82 -5.37
N VAL A 12 -8.11 6.93 -4.98
CA VAL A 12 -7.04 6.01 -5.39
C VAL A 12 -7.30 4.62 -4.83
N THR A 13 -7.70 4.54 -3.56
CA THR A 13 -8.06 3.26 -2.93
C THR A 13 -9.25 2.60 -3.63
N ALA A 14 -10.30 3.38 -3.93
CA ALA A 14 -11.47 2.90 -4.65
C ALA A 14 -11.11 2.35 -6.03
N GLU A 15 -10.25 3.07 -6.78
CA GLU A 15 -9.73 2.64 -8.08
C GLU A 15 -8.98 1.31 -7.99
N LEU A 16 -8.04 1.20 -7.04
CA LEU A 16 -7.22 0.00 -6.86
C LEU A 16 -8.07 -1.23 -6.46
N VAL A 17 -9.06 -1.04 -5.58
CA VAL A 17 -9.97 -2.11 -5.17
C VAL A 17 -10.90 -2.52 -6.32
N ALA A 18 -11.37 -1.57 -7.12
CA ALA A 18 -12.22 -1.84 -8.28
C ALA A 18 -11.47 -2.64 -9.36
N ALA A 19 -10.16 -2.41 -9.52
CA ALA A 19 -9.32 -3.14 -10.46
C ALA A 19 -9.01 -4.60 -10.03
N LEU A 20 -9.31 -5.00 -8.79
CA LEU A 20 -9.00 -6.34 -8.31
C LEU A 20 -9.92 -7.42 -8.92
N PRO A 21 -9.36 -8.54 -9.40
CA PRO A 21 -10.13 -9.74 -9.65
C PRO A 21 -10.94 -10.17 -8.41
N PRO A 22 -12.17 -10.71 -8.57
CA PRO A 22 -13.04 -11.06 -7.44
C PRO A 22 -12.37 -11.95 -6.38
N ARG A 23 -11.47 -12.85 -6.80
CA ARG A 23 -10.70 -13.72 -5.91
C ARG A 23 -9.74 -12.94 -4.99
N LEU A 24 -9.08 -11.90 -5.51
CA LEU A 24 -8.16 -11.07 -4.72
C LEU A 24 -8.92 -10.10 -3.84
N ARG A 25 -10.02 -9.52 -4.34
CA ARG A 25 -10.87 -8.61 -3.54
C ARG A 25 -11.38 -9.27 -2.25
N ARG A 26 -11.74 -10.56 -2.31
CA ARG A 26 -12.13 -11.34 -1.11
C ARG A 26 -11.00 -11.54 -0.08
N ARG A 27 -9.75 -11.28 -0.45
CA ARG A 27 -8.58 -11.45 0.42
C ARG A 27 -8.05 -10.12 0.96
N LEU A 28 -8.72 -9.00 0.71
CA LEU A 28 -8.22 -7.67 1.04
C LEU A 28 -7.85 -7.52 2.51
N ASP A 29 -8.75 -7.89 3.43
CA ASP A 29 -8.50 -7.78 4.87
C ASP A 29 -7.29 -8.61 5.33
N ALA A 30 -7.17 -9.84 4.82
CA ALA A 30 -6.03 -10.69 5.13
C ALA A 30 -4.72 -10.17 4.50
N GLY A 31 -4.81 -9.56 3.32
CA GLY A 31 -3.70 -8.90 2.63
C GLY A 31 -3.20 -7.70 3.43
N THR A 32 -4.12 -6.85 3.88
CA THR A 32 -3.88 -5.71 4.78
C THR A 32 -3.11 -6.13 6.03
N ALA A 33 -3.61 -7.14 6.76
CA ALA A 33 -2.97 -7.58 8.00
C ALA A 33 -1.54 -8.09 7.76
N LYS A 34 -1.31 -8.79 6.64
CA LYS A 34 0.02 -9.26 6.25
C LYS A 34 0.95 -8.12 5.85
N LEU A 35 0.45 -7.12 5.12
CA LEU A 35 1.23 -5.97 4.68
C LEU A 35 1.63 -5.09 5.88
N ALA A 36 0.74 -4.90 6.85
CA ALA A 36 1.00 -4.14 8.06
C ALA A 36 2.15 -4.72 8.92
N ALA A 37 2.41 -6.02 8.81
CA ALA A 37 3.50 -6.69 9.52
C ALA A 37 4.85 -6.62 8.79
N ARG A 38 4.91 -6.00 7.60
CA ARG A 38 6.14 -5.94 6.80
C ARG A 38 7.07 -4.80 7.21
N PRO A 39 8.38 -4.95 7.03
CA PRO A 39 9.33 -3.86 7.20
C PRO A 39 9.01 -2.71 6.25
N VAL A 40 9.11 -1.48 6.77
CA VAL A 40 8.88 -0.25 6.01
C VAL A 40 10.12 0.64 6.10
N VAL A 41 10.55 1.18 4.98
CA VAL A 41 11.63 2.17 4.88
C VAL A 41 11.09 3.41 4.20
N ARG A 42 11.40 4.59 4.75
CA ARG A 42 11.01 5.89 4.18
C ARG A 42 12.27 6.63 3.76
N ASP A 43 12.27 7.12 2.53
CA ASP A 43 13.34 7.89 1.91
C ASP A 43 12.74 9.11 1.20
N GLY A 44 12.89 10.29 1.80
CA GLY A 44 12.22 11.51 1.35
C GLY A 44 10.70 11.33 1.24
N GLU A 45 10.19 11.50 0.02
CA GLU A 45 8.76 11.40 -0.33
C GLU A 45 8.35 9.98 -0.77
N THR A 46 9.26 9.01 -0.70
CA THR A 46 9.02 7.62 -1.08
C THR A 46 9.02 6.71 0.13
N VAL A 47 8.02 5.83 0.21
CA VAL A 47 7.98 4.74 1.18
C VAL A 47 8.04 3.41 0.47
N ARG A 48 8.90 2.52 0.97
CA ARG A 48 9.09 1.16 0.47
C ARG A 48 8.72 0.14 1.53
N ILE A 49 7.94 -0.86 1.14
CA ILE A 49 7.56 -2.01 1.96
C ILE A 49 8.11 -3.28 1.30
N THR A 50 8.95 -4.03 2.00
CA THR A 50 9.50 -5.30 1.50
C THR A 50 8.46 -6.41 1.64
N LEU A 51 8.05 -7.01 0.52
CA LEU A 51 7.06 -8.09 0.49
C LEU A 51 7.72 -9.47 0.59
N ASP A 52 8.86 -9.62 -0.07
CA ASP A 52 9.79 -10.75 -0.04
C ASP A 52 11.18 -10.29 -0.50
N ASP A 53 12.12 -11.22 -0.73
CA ASP A 53 13.52 -10.92 -1.02
C ASP A 53 13.70 -10.13 -2.33
N ASP A 54 12.82 -10.32 -3.32
CA ASP A 54 12.93 -9.71 -4.65
C ASP A 54 11.79 -8.71 -4.95
N THR A 55 10.79 -8.63 -4.08
CA THR A 55 9.56 -7.86 -4.33
C THR A 55 9.37 -6.76 -3.29
N ALA A 56 9.20 -5.53 -3.79
CA ALA A 56 8.82 -4.38 -2.98
C ALA A 56 7.50 -3.74 -3.46
N LEU A 57 6.83 -3.08 -2.52
CA LEU A 57 5.77 -2.11 -2.77
C LEU A 57 6.31 -0.72 -2.46
N GLU A 58 6.21 0.19 -3.41
CA GLU A 58 6.66 1.58 -3.29
C GLU A 58 5.47 2.54 -3.42
N LEU A 59 5.44 3.52 -2.53
CA LEU A 59 4.47 4.60 -2.50
C LEU A 59 5.23 5.91 -2.64
N HIS A 60 4.95 6.66 -3.69
CA HIS A 60 5.45 8.02 -3.87
C HIS A 60 4.37 9.02 -3.46
N ALA A 61 4.68 9.89 -2.50
CA ALA A 61 3.73 10.81 -1.89
C ALA A 61 4.29 12.23 -1.86
N PRO A 62 4.40 12.89 -3.03
CA PRO A 62 4.83 14.28 -3.09
C PRO A 62 3.85 15.16 -2.31
N GLY A 63 4.38 16.02 -1.44
CA GLY A 63 3.53 16.80 -0.52
C GLY A 63 2.86 15.96 0.59
N GLY A 64 3.31 14.71 0.79
CA GLY A 64 2.94 13.86 1.92
C GLY A 64 1.72 12.97 1.73
N THR A 65 1.05 13.00 0.57
CA THR A 65 -0.11 12.15 0.25
C THR A 65 0.03 11.51 -1.13
N VAL A 66 -0.32 10.24 -1.27
CA VAL A 66 -0.46 9.56 -2.55
C VAL A 66 -1.80 9.94 -3.16
N THR A 67 -1.78 10.63 -4.30
CA THR A 67 -2.97 11.17 -4.96
C THR A 67 -3.30 10.49 -6.29
N THR A 68 -2.45 9.58 -6.77
CA THR A 68 -2.69 8.81 -8.00
C THR A 68 -2.38 7.33 -7.79
N ALA A 69 -3.08 6.45 -8.50
CA ALA A 69 -2.79 5.02 -8.47
C ALA A 69 -1.39 4.71 -9.03
N ASP A 70 -0.95 5.44 -10.04
CA ASP A 70 0.38 5.28 -10.65
C ASP A 70 1.52 5.60 -9.70
N ALA A 71 1.30 6.40 -8.67
CA ALA A 71 2.29 6.65 -7.62
C ALA A 71 2.47 5.46 -6.65
N ILE A 72 1.73 4.37 -6.84
CA ILE A 72 1.89 3.12 -6.10
C ILE A 72 2.41 2.02 -7.05
N HIS A 73 3.67 1.67 -6.90
CA HIS A 73 4.32 0.65 -7.71
C HIS A 73 4.53 -0.63 -6.90
N CYS A 74 4.19 -1.78 -7.48
CA CYS A 74 4.44 -3.07 -6.85
C CYS A 74 5.20 -3.97 -7.83
N GLY A 75 6.33 -4.52 -7.40
CA GLY A 75 7.13 -5.44 -8.21
C GLY A 75 6.55 -6.85 -8.35
N CYS A 76 5.40 -7.14 -7.73
CA CYS A 76 4.86 -8.50 -7.74
C CYS A 76 4.31 -8.87 -9.11
N LEU A 77 4.29 -10.16 -9.43
CA LEU A 77 3.82 -10.71 -10.71
C LEU A 77 2.33 -10.42 -11.03
N LEU A 78 1.55 -9.95 -10.06
CA LEU A 78 0.13 -9.60 -10.24
C LEU A 78 -0.10 -8.11 -10.50
N ALA A 79 0.96 -7.30 -10.50
CA ALA A 79 0.84 -5.88 -10.81
C ALA A 79 0.35 -5.70 -12.27
N PRO A 80 -0.45 -4.65 -12.57
CA PRO A 80 -0.90 -3.60 -11.65
C PRO A 80 -2.10 -3.99 -10.76
N ALA A 81 -2.84 -5.05 -11.09
CA ALA A 81 -4.07 -5.46 -10.37
C ALA A 81 -3.78 -6.39 -9.18
N CYS A 82 -2.87 -5.99 -8.28
CA CYS A 82 -2.43 -6.81 -7.16
C CYS A 82 -3.04 -6.40 -5.81
N LEU A 83 -3.16 -7.39 -4.92
CA LEU A 83 -3.66 -7.20 -3.56
C LEU A 83 -2.83 -6.18 -2.76
N HIS A 84 -1.51 -6.12 -2.99
CA HIS A 84 -0.59 -5.28 -2.23
C HIS A 84 -0.86 -3.79 -2.41
N ARG A 85 -1.12 -3.34 -3.65
CA ARG A 85 -1.47 -1.93 -3.93
C ARG A 85 -2.77 -1.54 -3.24
N ALA A 86 -3.80 -2.38 -3.34
CA ALA A 86 -5.08 -2.14 -2.68
C ALA A 86 -5.01 -2.19 -1.14
N ALA A 87 -4.13 -3.03 -0.59
CA ALA A 87 -3.93 -3.17 0.85
C ALA A 87 -3.15 -2.02 1.50
N ALA A 88 -2.52 -1.14 0.70
CA ALA A 88 -1.71 -0.04 1.19
C ALA A 88 -2.50 0.99 2.02
N GLU A 89 -3.78 1.21 1.70
CA GLU A 89 -4.67 2.14 2.42
C GLU A 89 -4.86 1.76 3.90
N ALA A 90 -4.88 0.47 4.19
CA ALA A 90 -5.28 0.02 5.51
C ALA A 90 -4.15 0.00 6.55
N VAL A 91 -2.88 0.11 6.13
CA VAL A 91 -1.74 0.26 7.05
C VAL A 91 -1.73 1.68 7.66
N LEU A 92 -2.35 2.66 7.00
CA LEU A 92 -2.46 4.02 7.53
C LEU A 92 -3.29 4.14 8.80
N ARG A 93 -4.37 3.36 8.87
CA ARG A 93 -5.34 3.45 9.96
C ARG A 93 -4.82 2.87 11.28
N ALA A 94 -3.83 1.99 11.21
CA ALA A 94 -3.18 1.42 12.39
C ALA A 94 -2.19 2.39 13.06
N ALA A 95 -1.63 3.35 12.30
CA ALA A 95 -0.66 4.30 12.83
C ALA A 95 -1.31 5.54 13.48
N ALA A 96 -2.50 5.93 13.04
CA ALA A 96 -3.24 7.09 13.58
C ALA A 96 -4.00 6.80 14.88
N ALA A 97 -4.26 5.53 15.22
CA ALA A 97 -5.01 5.14 16.43
C ALA A 97 -4.16 5.05 17.71
N VAL A 98 -2.88 5.45 17.66
CA VAL A 98 -1.93 5.39 18.78
C VAL A 98 -1.50 6.80 19.24
N LEU A 99 -2.16 7.85 18.74
CA LEU A 99 -2.04 9.24 19.20
C LEU A 99 -3.39 9.70 19.75
#